data_AF-A0AAX2KRV0-F1
#
_entry.id   AF-A0AAX2KRV0-F1
#
_cell.length_a   1.000
_cell.length_b   1.000
_cell.length_c   1.000
_cell.angle_alpha   90.00
_cell.angle_beta   90.00
_cell.angle_gamma   90.00
#
_symmetry.space_group_name_H-M   'P 1'
#
loop_
_entity.id
_entity.type
_entity.pdbx_description
1 polymer ?
#
loop_
_entity_poly.entity_id
_entity_poly.type
_entity_poly.pdbx_seq_one_letter_code
_entity_poly.pdbx_strand_id
1 'polypeptide(L)'
;MGLVIVSFTIKEVRDKNGYLDSLGKPRIAQVKRDADIAEAEALKETRIKKAEAEKESQQAELQRQTEIAEASKEKELKLALYKQEQDIAKAKADQAYNLESARAQQHVVEQEMEVKVVERQKQIELEEKEITRREKQYDSEVKKKADADRYAREQEALAQKAREVAEAEAERFKVEALAEAEANKTRLTGQAQAEAILARGAAEAEAKQKIADAFKEYGEAAVLSMVMEMLPQLMKEAAQPLGNIDKISVVDTGAGGENSGANRITNYATNLLAGTQETLKETTGLDVKELIENFSKKGTSNSVNYHATEGSEKE
;
A
#
# COMPACT_ATOMS: atom_id res chain seq x y z
N MET A 1 180.34 -80.41 -46.02
CA MET A 1 179.24 -79.45 -46.18
C MET A 1 177.94 -80.23 -46.19
N GLY A 2 177.03 -80.03 -45.24
CA GLY A 2 175.76 -80.79 -45.26
C GLY A 2 174.76 -80.36 -44.19
N LEU A 3 174.11 -79.21 -44.41
CA LEU A 3 172.83 -78.70 -43.87
C LEU A 3 172.49 -78.95 -42.38
N VAL A 4 172.48 -77.86 -41.60
CA VAL A 4 171.85 -77.77 -40.27
C VAL A 4 170.49 -77.09 -40.43
N ILE A 5 169.42 -77.74 -39.97
CA ILE A 5 168.06 -77.20 -40.01
C ILE A 5 167.91 -76.17 -38.88
N VAL A 6 167.58 -74.91 -39.20
CA VAL A 6 167.51 -73.79 -38.22
C VAL A 6 166.11 -73.65 -37.61
N SER A 7 165.05 -73.94 -38.37
CA SER A 7 163.69 -74.07 -37.83
C SER A 7 162.78 -74.80 -38.82
N PHE A 8 161.74 -75.42 -38.29
CA PHE A 8 160.69 -76.07 -39.07
C PHE A 8 159.37 -75.35 -38.79
N THR A 9 158.77 -74.74 -39.81
CA THR A 9 157.46 -74.08 -39.70
C THR A 9 156.44 -74.85 -40.54
N ILE A 10 155.42 -75.37 -39.86
CA ILE A 10 154.34 -76.12 -40.50
C ILE A 10 153.45 -75.12 -41.26
N LYS A 11 153.40 -75.24 -42.58
CA LYS A 11 152.54 -74.39 -43.44
C LYS A 11 151.11 -74.91 -43.53
N GLU A 12 150.95 -76.24 -43.54
CA GLU A 12 149.63 -76.85 -43.74
C GLU A 12 149.61 -78.25 -43.13
N VAL A 13 148.54 -78.55 -42.38
CA VAL A 13 148.29 -79.89 -41.82
C VAL A 13 147.07 -80.43 -42.52
N ARG A 14 147.25 -81.52 -43.28
CA ARG A 14 146.16 -82.21 -44.00
C ARG A 14 146.02 -83.63 -43.47
N ASP A 15 144.80 -84.00 -43.14
CA ASP A 15 144.45 -85.33 -42.66
C ASP A 15 143.59 -86.07 -43.70
N LYS A 16 143.92 -87.34 -43.96
CA LYS A 16 143.19 -88.21 -44.91
C LYS A 16 141.97 -88.88 -44.27
N ASN A 17 141.91 -88.99 -42.94
CA ASN A 17 140.83 -89.68 -42.21
C ASN A 17 139.78 -88.73 -41.62
N GLY A 18 139.87 -87.42 -41.84
CA GLY A 18 138.83 -86.45 -41.46
C GLY A 18 138.70 -86.18 -39.94
N TYR A 19 139.71 -86.52 -39.15
CA TYR A 19 139.79 -86.32 -37.71
C TYR A 19 139.70 -84.84 -37.31
N LEU A 20 140.42 -83.94 -38.01
CA LEU A 20 140.40 -82.51 -37.71
C LEU A 20 139.02 -81.86 -37.95
N ASP A 21 138.35 -82.27 -39.02
CA ASP A 21 137.00 -81.78 -39.36
C ASP A 21 135.96 -82.31 -38.36
N SER A 22 136.11 -83.57 -37.93
CA SER A 22 135.28 -84.18 -36.89
C SER A 22 135.50 -83.56 -35.51
N LEU A 23 136.72 -83.08 -35.22
CA LEU A 23 137.02 -82.33 -33.99
C LEU A 23 136.35 -80.94 -33.98
N GLY A 24 136.22 -80.31 -35.15
CA GLY A 24 135.59 -78.99 -35.31
C GLY A 24 134.05 -79.00 -35.34
N LYS A 25 133.43 -80.06 -35.86
CA LYS A 25 131.96 -80.18 -36.00
C LYS A 25 131.16 -79.91 -34.71
N PRO A 26 131.51 -80.47 -33.53
CA PRO A 26 130.80 -80.17 -32.28
C PRO A 26 130.87 -78.70 -31.89
N ARG A 27 132.02 -78.05 -32.10
CA ARG A 27 132.22 -76.64 -31.77
C ARG A 27 131.43 -75.74 -32.72
N ILE A 28 131.38 -76.05 -34.01
CA ILE A 28 130.56 -75.31 -35.01
C ILE A 28 129.07 -75.46 -34.70
N ALA A 29 128.61 -76.65 -34.33
CA ALA A 29 127.22 -76.89 -33.96
C ALA A 29 126.82 -76.18 -32.64
N GLN A 30 127.73 -76.13 -31.67
CA GLN A 30 127.55 -75.32 -30.45
C GLN A 30 127.41 -73.84 -30.79
N VAL A 31 128.36 -73.27 -31.56
CA VAL A 31 128.32 -71.84 -31.93
C VAL A 31 127.07 -71.50 -32.75
N LYS A 32 126.64 -72.37 -33.67
CA LYS A 32 125.36 -72.17 -34.40
C LYS A 32 124.16 -72.18 -33.48
N ARG A 33 124.06 -73.18 -32.58
CA ARG A 33 122.97 -73.24 -31.60
C ARG A 33 122.95 -72.01 -30.70
N ASP A 34 124.10 -71.59 -30.20
CA ASP A 34 124.22 -70.42 -29.33
C ASP A 34 123.84 -69.14 -30.09
N ALA A 35 124.21 -69.03 -31.37
CA ALA A 35 123.79 -67.93 -32.24
C ALA A 35 122.27 -67.93 -32.50
N ASP A 36 121.68 -69.09 -32.81
CA ASP A 36 120.24 -69.23 -33.03
C ASP A 36 119.44 -68.91 -31.74
N ILE A 37 119.95 -69.33 -30.58
CA ILE A 37 119.38 -68.98 -29.27
C ILE A 37 119.47 -67.48 -29.03
N ALA A 38 120.63 -66.87 -29.26
CA ALA A 38 120.81 -65.44 -29.08
C ALA A 38 119.91 -64.61 -30.01
N GLU A 39 119.73 -65.05 -31.26
CA GLU A 39 118.80 -64.41 -32.21
C GLU A 39 117.35 -64.56 -31.75
N ALA A 40 116.92 -65.75 -31.31
CA ALA A 40 115.58 -65.98 -30.81
C ALA A 40 115.29 -65.19 -29.51
N GLU A 41 116.27 -65.08 -28.62
CA GLU A 41 116.17 -64.27 -27.41
C GLU A 41 116.05 -62.78 -27.73
N ALA A 42 116.88 -62.26 -28.65
CA ALA A 42 116.81 -60.87 -29.10
C ALA A 42 115.46 -60.56 -29.77
N LEU A 43 114.94 -61.47 -30.61
CA LEU A 43 113.63 -61.32 -31.24
C LEU A 43 112.50 -61.37 -30.21
N LYS A 44 112.58 -62.28 -29.23
CA LYS A 44 111.62 -62.37 -28.12
C LYS A 44 111.60 -61.08 -27.31
N GLU A 45 112.77 -60.57 -26.93
CA GLU A 45 112.89 -59.34 -26.15
C GLU A 45 112.34 -58.13 -26.92
N THR A 46 112.66 -58.02 -28.22
CA THR A 46 112.10 -56.99 -29.10
C THR A 46 110.58 -57.06 -29.16
N ARG A 47 110.00 -58.27 -29.30
CA ARG A 47 108.55 -58.46 -29.33
C ARG A 47 107.89 -58.11 -28.00
N ILE A 48 108.50 -58.48 -26.87
CA ILE A 48 108.00 -58.13 -25.53
C ILE A 48 108.02 -56.61 -25.36
N LYS A 49 109.14 -55.95 -25.68
CA LYS A 49 109.25 -54.50 -25.57
C LYS A 49 108.26 -53.76 -26.46
N LYS A 50 108.04 -54.25 -27.68
CA LYS A 50 107.03 -53.70 -28.58
C LYS A 50 105.61 -53.88 -28.03
N ALA A 51 105.28 -55.06 -27.51
CA ALA A 51 103.96 -55.33 -26.92
C ALA A 51 103.72 -54.53 -25.63
N GLU A 52 104.75 -54.34 -24.79
CA GLU A 52 104.70 -53.47 -23.62
C GLU A 52 104.42 -52.02 -24.02
N ALA A 53 105.16 -51.49 -25.01
CA ALA A 53 104.96 -50.13 -25.51
C ALA A 53 103.57 -49.94 -26.15
N GLU A 54 103.10 -50.91 -26.94
CA GLU A 54 101.74 -50.87 -27.52
C GLU A 54 100.66 -50.91 -26.44
N LYS A 55 100.82 -51.77 -25.42
CA LYS A 55 99.88 -51.85 -24.29
C LYS A 55 99.83 -50.52 -23.51
N GLU A 56 100.98 -49.92 -23.22
CA GLU A 56 101.06 -48.65 -22.51
C GLU A 56 100.43 -47.52 -23.33
N SER A 57 100.70 -47.46 -24.64
CA SER A 57 100.08 -46.51 -25.56
C SER A 57 98.55 -46.65 -25.58
N GLN A 58 98.04 -47.89 -25.72
CA GLN A 58 96.59 -48.15 -25.71
C GLN A 58 95.96 -47.79 -24.36
N GLN A 59 96.63 -48.08 -23.25
CA GLN A 59 96.13 -47.72 -21.93
C GLN A 59 96.03 -46.19 -21.76
N ALA A 60 97.05 -45.44 -22.20
CA ALA A 60 97.03 -43.99 -22.17
C ALA A 60 95.93 -43.40 -23.10
N GLU A 61 95.71 -43.99 -24.27
CA GLU A 61 94.63 -43.59 -25.17
C GLU A 61 93.24 -43.84 -24.57
N LEU A 62 93.02 -45.01 -23.97
CA LEU A 62 91.77 -45.35 -23.31
C LEU A 62 91.50 -44.47 -22.09
N GLN A 63 92.53 -44.17 -21.28
CA GLN A 63 92.41 -43.22 -20.17
C GLN A 63 92.02 -41.83 -20.68
N ARG A 64 92.71 -41.32 -21.70
CA ARG A 64 92.38 -40.03 -22.32
C ARG A 64 90.95 -39.99 -22.85
N GLN A 65 90.50 -41.05 -23.53
CA GLN A 65 89.13 -41.13 -24.05
C GLN A 65 88.10 -41.18 -22.93
N THR A 66 88.39 -41.92 -21.86
CA THR A 66 87.51 -42.00 -20.68
C THR A 66 87.38 -40.64 -20.01
N GLU A 67 88.49 -39.93 -19.79
CA GLU A 67 88.49 -38.58 -19.22
C GLU A 67 87.72 -37.57 -20.08
N ILE A 68 87.89 -37.63 -21.40
CA ILE A 68 87.13 -36.78 -22.34
C ILE A 68 85.62 -37.09 -22.24
N ALA A 69 85.26 -38.38 -22.22
CA ALA A 69 83.86 -38.81 -22.15
C ALA A 69 83.22 -38.42 -20.80
N GLU A 70 83.95 -38.54 -19.70
CA GLU A 70 83.51 -38.11 -18.38
C GLU A 70 83.33 -36.59 -18.33
N ALA A 71 84.30 -35.82 -18.84
CA ALA A 71 84.21 -34.37 -18.91
C ALA A 71 83.03 -33.90 -19.79
N SER A 72 82.77 -34.57 -20.93
CA SER A 72 81.61 -34.25 -21.76
C SER A 72 80.29 -34.58 -21.07
N LYS A 73 80.21 -35.74 -20.40
CA LYS A 73 79.02 -36.13 -19.63
C LYS A 73 78.76 -35.13 -18.51
N GLU A 74 79.77 -34.74 -17.75
CA GLU A 74 79.64 -33.79 -16.66
C GLU A 74 79.21 -32.40 -17.17
N LYS A 75 79.78 -31.95 -18.30
CA LYS A 75 79.37 -30.71 -18.96
C LYS A 75 77.89 -30.75 -19.36
N GLU A 76 77.43 -31.83 -19.99
CA GLU A 76 76.03 -31.98 -20.40
C GLU A 76 75.07 -32.02 -19.20
N LEU A 77 75.44 -32.72 -18.13
CA LEU A 77 74.67 -32.74 -16.89
C LEU A 77 74.56 -31.34 -16.28
N LYS A 78 75.66 -30.59 -16.19
CA LYS A 78 75.64 -29.21 -15.68
C LYS A 78 74.79 -28.29 -16.56
N LEU A 79 74.89 -28.40 -17.88
CA LEU A 79 74.05 -27.63 -18.80
C LEU A 79 72.56 -27.96 -18.64
N ALA A 80 72.22 -29.24 -18.47
CA ALA A 80 70.85 -29.67 -18.22
C ALA A 80 70.31 -29.14 -16.88
N LEU A 81 71.12 -29.18 -15.82
CA LEU A 81 70.77 -28.61 -14.52
C LEU A 81 70.54 -27.10 -14.58
N TYR A 82 71.45 -26.35 -15.21
CA TYR A 82 71.27 -24.90 -15.37
C TYR A 82 70.04 -24.56 -16.21
N LYS A 83 69.75 -25.34 -17.25
CA LYS A 83 68.53 -25.16 -18.04
C LYS A 83 67.28 -25.42 -17.20
N GLN A 84 67.28 -26.49 -16.42
CA GLN A 84 66.19 -26.80 -15.50
C GLN A 84 65.98 -25.68 -14.47
N GLU A 85 67.05 -25.15 -13.87
CA GLU A 85 66.98 -24.02 -12.95
C GLU A 85 66.43 -22.75 -13.62
N GLN A 86 66.90 -22.45 -14.84
CA GLN A 86 66.39 -21.33 -15.64
C GLN A 86 64.90 -21.49 -15.95
N ASP A 87 64.47 -22.68 -16.36
CA ASP A 87 63.07 -22.97 -16.67
C ASP A 87 62.18 -22.86 -15.42
N ILE A 88 62.65 -23.34 -14.27
CA ILE A 88 61.95 -23.18 -12.98
C ILE A 88 61.87 -21.71 -12.59
N ALA A 89 62.98 -20.96 -12.70
CA ALA A 89 63.01 -19.54 -12.38
C ALA A 89 62.08 -18.74 -13.29
N LYS A 90 62.07 -19.05 -14.60
CA LYS A 90 61.18 -18.45 -15.59
C LYS A 90 59.72 -18.78 -15.32
N ALA A 91 59.39 -20.05 -15.07
CA ALA A 91 58.02 -20.46 -14.74
C ALA A 91 57.52 -19.76 -13.46
N LYS A 92 58.37 -19.60 -12.44
CA LYS A 92 58.05 -18.82 -11.23
C LYS A 92 57.84 -17.34 -11.54
N ALA A 93 58.69 -16.75 -12.38
CA ALA A 93 58.54 -15.35 -12.81
C ALA A 93 57.24 -15.14 -13.60
N ASP A 94 56.91 -16.03 -14.53
CA ASP A 94 55.68 -15.99 -15.33
C ASP A 94 54.45 -16.18 -14.43
N GLN A 95 54.48 -17.10 -13.47
CA GLN A 95 53.42 -17.28 -12.48
C GLN A 95 53.24 -16.04 -11.60
N ALA A 96 54.34 -15.45 -11.12
CA ALA A 96 54.30 -14.22 -10.32
C ALA A 96 53.74 -13.05 -11.14
N TYR A 97 54.14 -12.91 -12.40
CA TYR A 97 53.61 -11.90 -13.31
C TYR A 97 52.10 -12.07 -13.54
N ASN A 98 51.65 -13.30 -13.81
CA ASN A 98 50.23 -13.60 -14.00
C ASN A 98 49.42 -13.35 -12.72
N LEU A 99 49.95 -13.71 -11.56
CA LEU A 99 49.30 -13.45 -10.27
C LEU A 99 49.18 -11.96 -10.00
N GLU A 100 50.24 -11.20 -10.25
CA GLU A 100 50.23 -9.75 -10.02
C GLU A 100 49.32 -9.03 -11.02
N SER A 101 49.30 -9.47 -12.29
CA SER A 101 48.34 -8.98 -13.29
C SER A 101 46.90 -9.26 -12.87
N ALA A 102 46.60 -10.46 -12.36
CA ALA A 102 45.28 -10.80 -11.85
C ALA A 102 44.88 -9.96 -10.62
N ARG A 103 45.83 -9.69 -9.71
CA ARG A 103 45.59 -8.79 -8.56
C ARG A 103 45.32 -7.36 -9.01
N ALA A 104 46.10 -6.84 -9.95
CA ALA A 104 45.87 -5.52 -10.52
C ALA A 104 44.50 -5.42 -11.19
N GLN A 105 44.10 -6.45 -11.96
CA GLN A 105 42.76 -6.53 -12.54
C GLN A 105 41.66 -6.59 -11.49
N GLN A 106 41.82 -7.39 -10.43
CA GLN A 106 40.88 -7.45 -9.31
C GLN A 106 40.71 -6.07 -8.67
N HIS A 107 41.81 -5.35 -8.42
CA HIS A 107 41.76 -4.00 -7.87
C HIS A 107 41.06 -3.01 -8.80
N VAL A 108 41.28 -3.09 -10.12
CA VAL A 108 40.54 -2.27 -11.09
C VAL A 108 39.04 -2.56 -11.04
N VAL A 109 38.65 -3.84 -11.04
CA VAL A 109 37.25 -4.25 -10.98
C VAL A 109 36.59 -3.84 -9.65
N GLU A 110 37.31 -3.93 -8.54
CA GLU A 110 36.85 -3.47 -7.22
C GLU A 110 36.58 -1.96 -7.24
N GLN A 111 37.52 -1.17 -7.76
CA GLN A 111 37.36 0.28 -7.90
C GLN A 111 36.21 0.65 -8.86
N GLU A 112 36.07 -0.05 -9.99
CA GLU A 112 34.93 0.13 -10.89
C GLU A 112 33.59 -0.19 -10.22
N MET A 113 33.54 -1.22 -9.38
CA MET A 113 32.34 -1.58 -8.62
C MET A 113 32.03 -0.51 -7.57
N GLU A 114 33.05 0.00 -6.88
CA GLU A 114 32.89 1.09 -5.90
C GLU A 114 32.31 2.35 -6.57
N VAL A 115 32.83 2.73 -7.75
CA VAL A 115 32.26 3.82 -8.56
C VAL A 115 30.79 3.54 -8.88
N LYS A 116 30.43 2.34 -9.34
CA LYS A 116 29.03 1.98 -9.63
C LYS A 116 28.13 2.03 -8.40
N VAL A 117 28.63 1.63 -7.24
CA VAL A 117 27.88 1.74 -5.97
C VAL A 117 27.64 3.20 -5.62
N VAL A 118 28.65 4.05 -5.74
CA VAL A 118 28.52 5.50 -5.50
C VAL A 118 27.55 6.14 -6.50
N GLU A 119 27.64 5.79 -7.79
CA GLU A 119 26.70 6.26 -8.82
C GLU A 119 25.26 5.86 -8.49
N ARG A 120 25.02 4.59 -8.15
CA ARG A 120 23.69 4.10 -7.78
C ARG A 120 23.18 4.75 -6.49
N GLN A 121 24.04 4.94 -5.49
CA GLN A 121 23.67 5.64 -4.26
C GLN A 121 23.27 7.09 -4.53
N LYS A 122 24.01 7.80 -5.41
CA LYS A 122 23.66 9.16 -5.85
C LYS A 122 22.36 9.20 -6.65
N GLN A 123 22.08 8.18 -7.47
CA GLN A 123 20.80 8.08 -8.17
C GLN A 123 19.64 7.93 -7.19
N ILE A 124 19.77 7.05 -6.19
CA ILE A 124 18.76 6.89 -5.14
C ILE A 124 18.56 8.22 -4.38
N GLU A 125 19.65 8.90 -3.98
CA GLU A 125 19.57 10.19 -3.30
C GLU A 125 18.87 11.26 -4.17
N LEU A 126 19.15 11.26 -5.48
CA LEU A 126 18.48 12.16 -6.42
C LEU A 126 16.99 11.83 -6.52
N GLU A 127 16.62 10.55 -6.67
CA GLU A 127 15.24 10.08 -6.70
C GLU A 127 14.49 10.44 -5.41
N GLU A 128 15.09 10.26 -4.24
CA GLU A 128 14.52 10.68 -2.95
C GLU A 128 14.30 12.21 -2.91
N LYS A 129 15.26 12.99 -3.41
CA LYS A 129 15.10 14.46 -3.54
C LYS A 129 14.00 14.82 -4.53
N GLU A 130 13.81 14.07 -5.60
CA GLU A 130 12.73 14.27 -6.56
C GLU A 130 11.36 13.93 -5.97
N ILE A 131 11.25 12.83 -5.22
CA ILE A 131 10.05 12.44 -4.49
C ILE A 131 9.69 13.52 -3.47
N THR A 132 10.62 13.95 -2.63
CA THR A 132 10.36 15.00 -1.63
C THR A 132 9.99 16.34 -2.27
N ARG A 133 10.62 16.72 -3.40
CA ARG A 133 10.19 17.88 -4.20
C ARG A 133 8.75 17.71 -4.68
N ARG A 134 8.41 16.54 -5.21
CA ARG A 134 7.09 16.22 -5.76
C ARG A 134 6.02 16.16 -4.67
N GLU A 135 6.30 15.59 -3.51
CA GLU A 135 5.45 15.63 -2.33
C GLU A 135 5.17 17.07 -1.88
N LYS A 136 6.21 17.92 -1.79
CA LYS A 136 6.03 19.34 -1.44
C LYS A 136 5.20 20.11 -2.48
N GLN A 137 5.36 19.78 -3.77
CA GLN A 137 4.55 20.33 -4.85
C GLN A 137 3.08 19.90 -4.70
N TYR A 138 2.82 18.61 -4.50
CA TYR A 138 1.46 18.10 -4.27
C TYR A 138 0.83 18.67 -3.00
N ASP A 139 1.58 18.74 -1.91
CA ASP A 139 1.10 19.34 -0.66
C ASP A 139 0.75 20.83 -0.87
N SER A 140 1.58 21.56 -1.61
CA SER A 140 1.31 22.97 -1.90
C SER A 140 0.14 23.17 -2.86
N GLU A 141 -0.03 22.32 -3.88
CA GLU A 141 -1.05 22.49 -4.91
C GLU A 141 -2.38 21.86 -4.51
N VAL A 142 -2.37 20.59 -4.09
CA VAL A 142 -3.57 19.83 -3.76
C VAL A 142 -4.12 20.23 -2.40
N LYS A 143 -3.30 20.31 -1.34
CA LYS A 143 -3.84 20.68 -0.02
C LYS A 143 -4.28 22.13 0.01
N LYS A 144 -3.52 23.08 -0.54
CA LYS A 144 -3.98 24.48 -0.58
C LYS A 144 -5.23 24.65 -1.43
N LYS A 145 -5.34 23.95 -2.57
CA LYS A 145 -6.57 23.97 -3.38
C LYS A 145 -7.73 23.32 -2.65
N ALA A 146 -7.52 22.18 -2.00
CA ALA A 146 -8.55 21.50 -1.21
C ALA A 146 -8.99 22.34 0.00
N ASP A 147 -8.07 22.99 0.70
CA ASP A 147 -8.36 23.90 1.81
C ASP A 147 -9.09 25.16 1.32
N ALA A 148 -8.69 25.72 0.17
CA ALA A 148 -9.40 26.83 -0.47
C ALA A 148 -10.83 26.42 -0.89
N ASP A 149 -11.00 25.26 -1.51
CA ASP A 149 -12.29 24.71 -1.92
C ASP A 149 -13.18 24.39 -0.71
N ARG A 150 -12.58 23.91 0.40
CA ARG A 150 -13.30 23.67 1.65
C ARG A 150 -13.75 24.98 2.27
N TYR A 151 -12.86 25.96 2.37
CA TYR A 151 -13.17 27.30 2.88
C TYR A 151 -14.25 27.99 2.03
N ALA A 152 -14.15 27.91 0.70
CA ALA A 152 -15.15 28.46 -0.21
C ALA A 152 -16.54 27.81 0.00
N ARG A 153 -16.60 26.48 0.13
CA ARG A 153 -17.86 25.77 0.42
C ARG A 153 -18.41 26.08 1.81
N GLU A 154 -17.56 26.22 2.82
CA GLU A 154 -17.96 26.64 4.18
C GLU A 154 -18.56 28.05 4.14
N GLN A 155 -17.91 29.00 3.45
CA GLN A 155 -18.41 30.36 3.29
C GLN A 155 -19.72 30.40 2.48
N GLU A 156 -19.82 29.60 1.42
CA GLU A 156 -21.04 29.49 0.63
C GLU A 156 -22.20 28.91 1.46
N ALA A 157 -21.96 27.86 2.25
CA ALA A 157 -22.96 27.29 3.14
C ALA A 157 -23.38 28.26 4.24
N LEU A 158 -22.44 29.04 4.81
CA LEU A 158 -22.75 30.10 5.76
C LEU A 158 -23.57 31.22 5.11
N ALA A 159 -23.22 31.63 3.89
CA ALA A 159 -23.96 32.63 3.13
C ALA A 159 -25.37 32.14 2.78
N GLN A 160 -25.53 30.86 2.40
CA GLN A 160 -26.84 30.25 2.15
C GLN A 160 -27.69 30.22 3.42
N LYS A 161 -27.14 29.78 4.56
CA LYS A 161 -27.83 29.82 5.85
C LYS A 161 -28.24 31.25 6.23
N ALA A 162 -27.34 32.22 6.05
CA ALA A 162 -27.65 33.62 6.34
C ALA A 162 -28.76 34.16 5.41
N ARG A 163 -28.77 33.77 4.12
CA ARG A 163 -29.85 34.10 3.19
C ARG A 163 -31.17 33.47 3.61
N GLU A 164 -31.17 32.19 3.94
CA GLU A 164 -32.38 31.48 4.38
C GLU A 164 -32.96 32.06 5.67
N VAL A 165 -32.10 32.41 6.64
CA VAL A 165 -32.53 33.10 7.87
C VAL A 165 -33.07 34.49 7.55
N ALA A 166 -32.40 35.28 6.71
CA ALA A 166 -32.87 36.61 6.32
C ALA A 166 -34.19 36.56 5.53
N GLU A 167 -34.36 35.57 4.65
CA GLU A 167 -35.60 35.31 3.92
C GLU A 167 -36.73 34.90 4.87
N ALA A 168 -36.47 33.97 5.79
CA ALA A 168 -37.43 33.56 6.82
C ALA A 168 -37.82 34.72 7.75
N GLU A 169 -36.87 35.57 8.16
CA GLU A 169 -37.15 36.78 8.94
C GLU A 169 -37.97 37.79 8.14
N ALA A 170 -37.64 37.99 6.85
CA ALA A 170 -38.41 38.87 5.98
C ALA A 170 -39.84 38.36 5.75
N GLU A 171 -40.03 37.05 5.62
CA GLU A 171 -41.36 36.43 5.55
C GLU A 171 -42.12 36.58 6.85
N ARG A 172 -41.49 36.31 8.01
CA ARG A 172 -42.10 36.54 9.31
C ARG A 172 -42.54 37.99 9.49
N PHE A 173 -41.68 38.94 9.14
CA PHE A 173 -42.00 40.36 9.20
C PHE A 173 -43.16 40.74 8.26
N LYS A 174 -43.19 40.19 7.03
CA LYS A 174 -44.32 40.39 6.11
C LYS A 174 -45.63 39.84 6.68
N VAL A 175 -45.61 38.63 7.23
CA VAL A 175 -46.79 38.00 7.83
C VAL A 175 -47.28 38.78 9.05
N GLU A 176 -46.37 39.21 9.92
CA GLU A 176 -46.69 40.03 11.09
C GLU A 176 -47.27 41.39 10.68
N ALA A 177 -46.64 42.08 9.72
CA ALA A 177 -47.14 43.35 9.19
C ALA A 177 -48.51 43.20 8.51
N LEU A 178 -48.74 42.12 7.77
CA LEU A 178 -50.05 41.82 7.18
C LEU A 178 -51.09 41.50 8.25
N ALA A 179 -50.73 40.71 9.28
CA ALA A 179 -51.62 40.39 10.39
C ALA A 179 -51.99 41.64 11.20
N GLU A 180 -51.04 42.54 11.47
CA GLU A 180 -51.30 43.84 12.10
C GLU A 180 -52.17 44.75 11.23
N ALA A 181 -51.93 44.77 9.91
CA ALA A 181 -52.75 45.53 8.98
C ALA A 181 -54.19 44.99 8.92
N GLU A 182 -54.38 43.67 8.90
CA GLU A 182 -55.70 43.02 8.94
C GLU A 182 -56.40 43.22 10.29
N ALA A 183 -55.67 43.13 11.40
CA ALA A 183 -56.20 43.41 12.73
C ALA A 183 -56.66 44.87 12.85
N ASN A 184 -55.85 45.82 12.38
CA ASN A 184 -56.21 47.24 12.34
C ASN A 184 -57.39 47.51 11.40
N LYS A 185 -57.42 46.88 10.22
CA LYS A 185 -58.55 46.96 9.29
C LYS A 185 -59.83 46.46 9.95
N THR A 186 -59.78 45.28 10.59
CA THR A 186 -60.92 44.68 11.29
C THR A 186 -61.40 45.56 12.45
N ARG A 187 -60.47 46.11 13.25
CA ARG A 187 -60.78 47.03 14.34
C ARG A 187 -61.44 48.32 13.82
N LEU A 188 -60.89 48.92 12.77
CA LEU A 188 -61.46 50.13 12.16
C LEU A 188 -62.82 49.85 11.53
N THR A 189 -63.01 48.72 10.84
CA THR A 189 -64.32 48.34 10.31
C THR A 189 -65.31 48.02 11.42
N GLY A 190 -64.87 47.39 12.51
CA GLY A 190 -65.71 47.10 13.68
C GLY A 190 -66.13 48.38 14.40
N GLN A 191 -65.21 49.34 14.57
CA GLN A 191 -65.50 50.67 15.11
C GLN A 191 -66.46 51.45 14.17
N ALA A 192 -66.20 51.45 12.87
CA ALA A 192 -67.08 52.10 11.89
C ALA A 192 -68.47 51.45 11.85
N GLN A 193 -68.57 50.12 11.99
CA GLN A 193 -69.86 49.43 12.11
C GLN A 193 -70.56 49.76 13.43
N ALA A 194 -69.83 49.80 14.54
CA ALA A 194 -70.38 50.19 15.83
C ALA A 194 -70.90 51.64 15.81
N GLU A 195 -70.13 52.58 15.26
CA GLU A 195 -70.54 53.97 15.05
C GLU A 195 -71.74 54.07 14.10
N ALA A 196 -71.77 53.30 13.01
CA ALA A 196 -72.90 53.26 12.09
C ALA A 196 -74.17 52.69 12.76
N ILE A 197 -74.04 51.67 13.61
CA ILE A 197 -75.16 51.11 14.40
C ILE A 197 -75.62 52.12 15.45
N LEU A 198 -74.70 52.80 16.15
CA LEU A 198 -75.05 53.84 17.13
C LEU A 198 -75.73 55.04 16.46
N ALA A 199 -75.24 55.50 15.30
CA ALA A 199 -75.85 56.58 14.54
C ALA A 199 -77.23 56.17 14.00
N ARG A 200 -77.39 54.95 13.49
CA ARG A 200 -78.70 54.40 13.10
C ARG A 200 -79.63 54.26 14.30
N GLY A 201 -79.14 53.75 15.43
CA GLY A 201 -79.90 53.60 16.67
C GLY A 201 -80.34 54.95 17.25
N ALA A 202 -79.49 55.97 17.19
CA ALA A 202 -79.83 57.34 17.57
C ALA A 202 -80.84 57.96 16.60
N ALA A 203 -80.66 57.77 15.29
CA ALA A 203 -81.62 58.21 14.29
C ALA A 203 -82.99 57.52 14.43
N GLU A 204 -83.02 56.22 14.74
CA GLU A 204 -84.24 55.47 15.04
C GLU A 204 -84.86 55.90 16.37
N ALA A 205 -84.05 56.21 17.38
CA ALA A 205 -84.52 56.74 18.66
C ALA A 205 -85.14 58.13 18.50
N GLU A 206 -84.50 59.04 17.76
CA GLU A 206 -85.05 60.34 17.41
C GLU A 206 -86.30 60.22 16.54
N ALA A 207 -86.31 59.30 15.57
CA ALA A 207 -87.50 59.04 14.76
C ALA A 207 -88.66 58.54 15.64
N LYS A 208 -88.41 57.62 16.56
CA LYS A 208 -89.41 57.13 17.53
C LYS A 208 -89.85 58.21 18.51
N GLN A 209 -88.97 59.12 18.94
CA GLN A 209 -89.33 60.26 19.77
C GLN A 209 -90.21 61.25 19.01
N LYS A 210 -89.88 61.57 17.76
CA LYS A 210 -90.73 62.42 16.89
C LYS A 210 -92.08 61.76 16.62
N ILE A 211 -92.12 60.45 16.44
CA ILE A 211 -93.36 59.68 16.36
C ILE A 211 -94.13 59.76 17.69
N ALA A 212 -93.46 59.63 18.84
CA ALA A 212 -94.07 59.73 20.17
C ALA A 212 -94.58 61.15 20.50
N ASP A 213 -93.90 62.20 20.05
CA ASP A 213 -94.34 63.58 20.19
C ASP A 213 -95.48 63.90 19.23
N ALA A 214 -95.46 63.35 18.00
CA ALA A 214 -96.63 63.36 17.13
C ALA A 214 -97.83 62.64 17.78
N PHE A 215 -97.62 61.48 18.42
CA PHE A 215 -98.67 60.79 19.18
C PHE A 215 -99.22 61.59 20.37
N LYS A 216 -98.47 62.55 20.93
CA LYS A 216 -98.95 63.43 22.01
C LYS A 216 -99.79 64.61 21.49
N GLU A 217 -99.44 65.17 20.33
CA GLU A 217 -100.20 66.29 19.75
C GLU A 217 -101.47 65.84 19.01
N TYR A 218 -101.49 64.60 18.50
CA TYR A 218 -102.67 64.01 17.89
C TYR A 218 -103.57 63.36 18.96
N GLY A 219 -104.45 64.16 19.55
CA GLY A 219 -105.48 63.72 20.50
C GLY A 219 -106.30 62.52 20.00
N GLU A 220 -106.90 61.77 20.94
CA GLU A 220 -107.49 60.41 20.87
C GLU A 220 -108.24 59.99 19.58
N ALA A 221 -108.65 60.90 18.71
CA ALA A 221 -109.34 60.61 17.45
C ALA A 221 -108.43 60.14 16.29
N ALA A 222 -107.13 60.47 16.27
CA ALA A 222 -106.21 60.07 15.18
C ALA A 222 -105.63 58.65 15.36
N VAL A 223 -105.48 58.22 16.61
CA VAL A 223 -105.02 56.86 16.96
C VAL A 223 -106.00 55.81 16.45
N LEU A 224 -107.31 56.09 16.45
CA LEU A 224 -108.33 55.17 15.96
C LEU A 224 -108.28 54.97 14.43
N SER A 225 -107.97 56.02 13.65
CA SER A 225 -107.83 55.90 12.19
C SER A 225 -106.53 55.17 11.79
N MET A 226 -105.43 55.41 12.52
CA MET A 226 -104.16 54.74 12.24
C MET A 226 -104.15 53.26 12.63
N VAL A 227 -104.86 52.87 13.69
CA VAL A 227 -105.09 51.45 14.03
C VAL A 227 -105.91 50.75 12.94
N MET A 228 -106.86 51.46 12.31
CA MET A 228 -107.65 50.92 11.20
C MET A 228 -106.82 50.71 9.92
N GLU A 229 -105.80 51.55 9.68
CA GLU A 229 -104.84 51.40 8.56
C GLU A 229 -103.72 50.38 8.83
N MET A 230 -103.32 50.17 10.09
CA MET A 230 -102.27 49.21 10.48
C MET A 230 -102.80 47.77 10.69
N LEU A 231 -104.11 47.60 10.91
CA LEU A 231 -104.78 46.31 11.10
C LEU A 231 -104.52 45.28 9.98
N PRO A 232 -104.53 45.65 8.68
CA PRO A 232 -104.20 44.73 7.59
C PRO A 232 -102.76 44.21 7.64
N GLN A 233 -101.80 45.02 8.09
CA GLN A 233 -100.39 44.63 8.15
C GLN A 233 -100.11 43.69 9.32
N LEU A 234 -100.74 43.93 10.48
CA LEU A 234 -100.65 43.00 11.61
C LEU A 234 -101.28 41.64 11.28
N MET A 235 -102.40 41.62 10.54
CA MET A 235 -103.03 40.39 10.05
C MET A 235 -102.13 39.61 9.08
N LYS A 236 -101.33 40.29 8.25
CA LYS A 236 -100.40 39.64 7.30
C LYS A 236 -99.22 38.97 8.02
N GLU A 237 -98.66 39.62 9.03
CA GLU A 237 -97.55 39.06 9.83
C GLU A 237 -98.03 37.95 10.78
N ALA A 238 -99.26 38.07 11.32
CA ALA A 238 -99.88 37.03 12.16
C ALA A 238 -100.33 35.79 11.36
N ALA A 239 -100.59 35.92 10.06
CA ALA A 239 -100.97 34.80 9.18
C ALA A 239 -99.77 34.05 8.56
N GLN A 240 -98.55 34.61 8.61
CA GLN A 240 -97.34 33.94 8.10
C GLN A 240 -97.13 32.51 8.65
N PRO A 241 -97.36 32.21 9.95
CA PRO A 241 -97.11 30.87 10.48
C PRO A 241 -98.13 29.82 10.01
N LEU A 242 -99.30 30.23 9.47
CA LEU A 242 -100.32 29.31 8.97
C LEU A 242 -100.26 29.11 7.44
N GLY A 243 -99.58 29.98 6.70
CA GLY A 243 -99.39 29.89 5.24
C GLY A 243 -98.20 29.02 4.78
N ASN A 244 -97.34 28.56 5.70
CA ASN A 244 -96.09 27.86 5.38
C ASN A 244 -96.13 26.33 5.65
N ILE A 245 -97.30 25.69 5.73
CA ILE A 245 -97.41 24.22 5.91
C ILE A 245 -98.18 23.61 4.72
N ASP A 246 -97.47 23.27 3.65
CA ASP A 246 -98.08 22.76 2.40
C ASP A 246 -97.91 21.24 2.16
N LYS A 247 -97.13 20.49 2.95
CA LYS A 247 -97.11 19.00 2.84
C LYS A 247 -96.37 18.30 3.99
N ILE A 248 -97.10 17.56 4.84
CA ILE A 248 -96.52 16.43 5.58
C ILE A 248 -96.71 15.19 4.70
N SER A 249 -95.61 14.55 4.29
CA SER A 249 -95.63 13.34 3.47
C SER A 249 -94.70 12.29 4.07
N VAL A 250 -95.28 11.33 4.78
CA VAL A 250 -94.62 10.07 5.18
C VAL A 250 -94.77 9.11 4.01
N VAL A 251 -93.66 8.62 3.45
CA VAL A 251 -93.70 7.64 2.35
C VAL A 251 -93.02 6.36 2.81
N ASP A 252 -93.88 5.42 3.18
CA ASP A 252 -93.65 3.98 3.29
C ASP A 252 -93.87 3.37 1.90
N THR A 253 -92.86 2.68 1.36
CA THR A 253 -92.98 1.88 0.13
C THR A 253 -92.81 0.41 0.51
N GLY A 254 -93.95 -0.23 0.76
CA GLY A 254 -94.04 -1.61 1.22
C GLY A 254 -93.72 -2.69 0.19
N ALA A 255 -93.25 -3.83 0.71
CA ALA A 255 -93.48 -5.18 0.18
C ALA A 255 -93.46 -6.21 1.34
N GLY A 256 -94.62 -6.36 1.99
CA GLY A 256 -95.21 -7.60 2.57
C GLY A 256 -94.42 -8.53 3.52
N GLY A 257 -94.81 -8.55 4.81
CA GLY A 257 -94.65 -9.68 5.73
C GLY A 257 -94.45 -9.29 7.21
N GLU A 258 -95.54 -9.18 7.99
CA GLU A 258 -95.67 -8.98 9.46
C GLU A 258 -94.37 -8.85 10.32
N ASN A 259 -93.72 -7.69 10.30
CA ASN A 259 -93.26 -6.99 11.50
C ASN A 259 -92.69 -5.61 11.16
N SER A 260 -93.25 -4.58 11.80
CA SER A 260 -93.01 -3.16 11.56
C SER A 260 -91.55 -2.73 11.76
N GLY A 261 -91.09 -1.78 10.94
CA GLY A 261 -89.74 -1.22 10.80
C GLY A 261 -89.12 -0.49 12.00
N ALA A 262 -89.53 -0.79 13.23
CA ALA A 262 -88.91 -0.25 14.44
C ALA A 262 -87.64 -1.03 14.89
N ASN A 263 -87.49 -2.29 14.49
CA ASN A 263 -86.43 -3.18 14.98
C ASN A 263 -85.06 -3.09 14.25
N ARG A 264 -84.90 -2.22 13.26
CA ARG A 264 -83.59 -1.97 12.61
C ARG A 264 -82.83 -0.76 13.15
N ILE A 265 -83.53 0.22 13.72
CA ILE A 265 -82.90 1.40 14.33
C ILE A 265 -82.27 1.04 15.68
N THR A 266 -82.94 0.20 16.47
CA THR A 266 -82.46 -0.22 17.80
C THR A 266 -81.16 -1.03 17.72
N ASN A 267 -81.04 -1.98 16.79
CA ASN A 267 -79.83 -2.79 16.64
C ASN A 267 -78.64 -2.03 16.02
N TYR A 268 -78.89 -1.00 15.19
CA TYR A 268 -77.81 -0.19 14.62
C TYR A 268 -77.21 0.77 15.64
N ALA A 269 -78.03 1.35 16.52
CA ALA A 269 -77.56 2.22 17.60
C ALA A 269 -76.80 1.45 18.71
N THR A 270 -77.26 0.25 19.06
CA THR A 270 -76.61 -0.58 20.09
C THR A 270 -75.24 -1.12 19.64
N ASN A 271 -75.07 -1.50 18.37
CA ASN A 271 -73.78 -1.95 17.84
C ASN A 271 -72.76 -0.80 17.63
N LEU A 272 -73.22 0.41 17.30
CA LEU A 272 -72.34 1.58 17.17
C LEU A 272 -71.82 2.04 18.53
N LEU A 273 -72.65 2.01 19.58
CA LEU A 273 -72.23 2.34 20.94
C LEU A 273 -71.25 1.31 21.52
N ALA A 274 -71.45 0.02 21.25
CA ALA A 274 -70.52 -1.03 21.69
C ALA A 274 -69.15 -0.93 21.01
N GLY A 275 -69.10 -0.69 19.69
CA GLY A 275 -67.84 -0.56 18.94
C GLY A 275 -67.01 0.68 19.31
N THR A 276 -67.67 1.79 19.68
CA THR A 276 -66.97 3.04 20.04
C THR A 276 -66.30 3.01 21.41
N GLN A 277 -66.80 2.23 22.38
CA GLN A 277 -66.19 2.16 23.72
C GLN A 277 -64.95 1.25 23.74
N GLU A 278 -64.93 0.19 22.93
CA GLU A 278 -63.81 -0.76 22.90
C GLU A 278 -62.60 -0.21 22.12
N THR A 279 -62.84 0.49 21.00
CA THR A 279 -61.75 1.13 20.22
C THR A 279 -61.12 2.34 20.92
N LEU A 280 -61.87 3.11 21.71
CA LEU A 280 -61.31 4.22 22.49
C LEU A 280 -60.40 3.71 23.63
N LYS A 281 -60.75 2.60 24.27
CA LYS A 281 -59.95 1.96 25.32
C LYS A 281 -58.63 1.39 24.78
N GLU A 282 -58.67 0.69 23.64
CA GLU A 282 -57.46 0.12 23.02
C GLU A 282 -56.51 1.18 22.43
N THR A 283 -57.04 2.31 21.94
CA THR A 283 -56.21 3.34 21.27
C THR A 283 -55.65 4.39 22.23
N THR A 284 -56.29 4.64 23.37
CA THR A 284 -55.89 5.73 24.28
C THR A 284 -55.58 5.28 25.71
N GLY A 285 -55.82 4.01 26.07
CA GLY A 285 -55.56 3.48 27.40
C GLY A 285 -56.44 4.09 28.52
N LEU A 286 -57.45 4.89 28.17
CA LEU A 286 -58.34 5.57 29.10
C LEU A 286 -59.65 4.78 29.23
N ASP A 287 -59.89 4.21 30.41
CA ASP A 287 -61.16 3.55 30.73
C ASP A 287 -62.16 4.58 31.29
N VAL A 288 -63.09 5.02 30.44
CA VAL A 288 -64.09 6.06 30.77
C VAL A 288 -64.98 5.64 31.95
N LYS A 289 -65.12 4.33 32.19
CA LYS A 289 -65.85 3.78 33.33
C LYS A 289 -65.12 4.02 34.66
N GLU A 290 -63.79 3.90 34.67
CA GLU A 290 -62.93 4.22 35.82
C GLU A 290 -62.88 5.73 36.09
N LEU A 291 -62.86 6.56 35.04
CA LEU A 291 -62.91 8.02 35.16
C LEU A 291 -64.22 8.48 35.81
N ILE A 292 -65.36 7.87 35.45
CA ILE A 292 -66.67 8.19 36.03
C ILE A 292 -66.79 7.66 37.47
N GLU A 293 -66.27 6.48 37.78
CA GLU A 293 -66.23 5.96 39.16
C GLU A 293 -65.30 6.78 40.07
N ASN A 294 -64.16 7.27 39.56
CA ASN A 294 -63.27 8.16 40.28
C ASN A 294 -63.86 9.57 40.46
N PHE A 295 -64.67 10.05 39.52
CA PHE A 295 -65.40 11.31 39.68
C PHE A 295 -66.55 11.18 40.71
N SER A 296 -67.20 10.02 40.77
CA SER A 296 -68.29 9.74 41.72
C SER A 296 -67.81 9.42 43.15
N LYS A 297 -66.55 9.02 43.35
CA LYS A 297 -65.96 8.77 44.69
C LYS A 297 -65.25 9.99 45.29
N LYS A 298 -65.06 11.08 44.55
CA LYS A 298 -64.39 12.31 45.02
C LYS A 298 -65.34 13.30 45.70
N GLY A 299 -66.36 12.77 46.37
CA GLY A 299 -67.41 13.51 47.06
C GLY A 299 -67.49 13.20 48.56
N THR A 300 -66.37 12.95 49.26
CA THR A 300 -66.32 13.02 50.72
C THR A 300 -64.87 13.19 51.23
N SER A 301 -64.67 14.18 52.10
CA SER A 301 -63.49 14.46 52.96
C SER A 301 -62.30 15.27 52.41
N ASN A 302 -62.46 16.59 52.57
CA ASN A 302 -61.74 17.49 53.50
C ASN A 302 -60.24 17.88 53.32
N SER A 303 -60.05 19.20 53.48
CA SER A 303 -58.90 19.96 53.98
C SER A 303 -57.55 19.88 53.26
N VAL A 304 -57.28 20.96 52.54
CA VAL A 304 -55.96 21.45 52.14
C VAL A 304 -55.14 21.79 53.39
N ASN A 305 -53.93 21.24 53.50
CA ASN A 305 -52.90 21.77 54.40
C ASN A 305 -51.68 22.14 53.56
N TYR A 306 -51.30 23.41 53.60
CA TYR A 306 -50.06 23.94 53.04
C TYR A 306 -48.93 23.61 54.01
N HIS A 307 -47.83 23.03 53.53
CA HIS A 307 -46.51 23.36 54.02
C HIS A 307 -45.46 23.10 52.93
N ALA A 308 -44.88 24.20 52.45
CA ALA A 308 -43.61 24.20 51.76
C ALA A 308 -42.49 23.97 52.79
N THR A 309 -41.51 23.15 52.45
CA THR A 309 -40.11 23.33 52.86
C THR A 309 -39.19 22.74 51.80
N GLU A 310 -38.24 23.56 51.41
CA GLU A 310 -37.11 23.35 50.51
C GLU A 310 -36.25 22.14 50.90
N GLY A 311 -35.41 21.71 49.96
CA GLY A 311 -34.35 20.76 50.24
C GLY A 311 -33.30 21.32 51.21
N SER A 312 -32.71 20.42 52.00
CA SER A 312 -31.27 20.42 52.27
C SER A 312 -30.83 19.00 52.67
N GLU A 313 -29.73 18.56 52.05
CA GLU A 313 -28.69 17.69 52.61
C GLU A 313 -29.04 16.29 53.16
N LYS A 314 -28.52 15.26 52.48
CA LYS A 314 -27.42 14.35 52.92
C LYS A 314 -27.43 13.08 52.04
N GLU A 315 -26.30 12.74 51.41
CA GLU A 315 -25.30 11.78 51.92
C GLU A 315 -25.87 10.37 52.11
#